data_AF-A0A937L0Z9-F1
#
_entry.id   AF-A0A937L0Z9-F1
#
_cell.length_a   1.000
_cell.length_b   1.000
_cell.length_c   1.000
_cell.angle_alpha   90.00
_cell.angle_beta   90.00
_cell.angle_gamma   90.00
#
_symmetry.space_group_name_H-M   'P 1'
#
loop_
_entity.id
_entity.type
_entity.pdbx_description
1 polymer ?
#
loop_
_entity_poly.entity_id
_entity_poly.type
_entity_poly.pdbx_seq_one_letter_code
_entity_poly.pdbx_strand_id
1 'polypeptide(L)'
;MLIALTRWPHWFNTFKLTVYLLLTANIGFFFIEELEGARDLLQSTFDLALLLELFPATIDTAAWVLLLLMFELETYQLDDAALTPKVEKLLMLIRIICVSFIVTAFVGYLLTLLTLFEAESIAIGQLCEMSASGYSQMVDQDAFMSLTAQDCQSLMTSASGPLIAHDELRWFALMKDFEAVQWLAWVDVGNAAVWILVVALLELDLQLSGSPYDSEQWRAISRVFKVLAYTALVLFAVYWGFAGSFLDFEDAFLWIVAFVFIERNVVIWDKEREKTQSSGVIE
;
A
#
# COMPACT_ATOMS: atom_id res chain seq x y z
N MET A 1 -32.48 9.86 -24.65
CA MET A 1 -32.39 8.48 -24.11
C MET A 1 -30.97 8.23 -23.59
N LEU A 2 -30.52 9.00 -22.59
CA LEU A 2 -29.15 8.91 -22.02
C LEU A 2 -29.13 9.29 -20.53
N ILE A 3 -30.27 9.19 -19.85
CA ILE A 3 -30.37 9.35 -18.37
C ILE A 3 -30.10 7.98 -17.68
N ALA A 4 -29.97 6.90 -18.46
CA ALA A 4 -29.80 5.54 -17.95
C ALA A 4 -28.31 5.12 -17.74
N LEU A 5 -27.34 5.98 -18.05
CA LEU A 5 -25.91 5.69 -17.80
C LEU A 5 -25.35 6.32 -16.52
N THR A 6 -26.13 7.17 -15.83
CA THR A 6 -25.64 8.03 -14.74
C THR A 6 -26.15 7.65 -13.35
N ARG A 7 -26.90 6.55 -13.19
CA ARG A 7 -27.20 6.00 -11.87
C ARG A 7 -26.85 4.52 -11.85
N TRP A 8 -25.76 4.21 -11.17
CA TRP A 8 -25.45 2.84 -10.79
C TRP A 8 -26.67 2.18 -10.15
N PRO A 9 -26.93 0.89 -10.41
CA PRO A 9 -27.92 0.14 -9.66
C PRO A 9 -27.68 0.31 -8.16
N HIS A 10 -28.73 0.37 -7.34
CA HIS A 10 -28.59 0.59 -5.90
C HIS A 10 -27.62 -0.42 -5.23
N TRP A 11 -27.62 -1.67 -5.69
CA TRP A 11 -26.69 -2.71 -5.22
C TRP A 11 -25.22 -2.36 -5.45
N PHE A 12 -24.91 -1.69 -6.58
CA PHE A 12 -23.53 -1.32 -6.89
C PHE A 12 -23.07 -0.18 -5.99
N ASN A 13 -23.95 0.78 -5.69
CA ASN A 13 -23.60 1.86 -4.78
C ASN A 13 -23.34 1.34 -3.36
N THR A 14 -24.13 0.35 -2.92
CA THR A 14 -23.87 -0.39 -1.68
C THR A 14 -22.53 -1.12 -1.74
N PHE A 15 -22.24 -1.83 -2.83
CA PHE A 15 -20.98 -2.55 -3.01
C PHE A 15 -19.76 -1.62 -2.96
N LYS A 16 -19.80 -0.49 -3.68
CA LYS A 16 -18.74 0.53 -3.65
C LYS A 16 -18.53 1.09 -2.24
N LEU A 17 -19.62 1.42 -1.54
CA LEU A 17 -19.55 1.91 -0.17
C LEU A 17 -18.93 0.86 0.76
N THR A 18 -19.29 -0.42 0.60
CA THR A 18 -18.68 -1.51 1.36
C THR A 18 -17.17 -1.57 1.13
N VAL A 19 -16.72 -1.52 -0.12
CA VAL A 19 -15.27 -1.49 -0.43
C VAL A 19 -14.58 -0.31 0.26
N TYR A 20 -15.16 0.90 0.19
CA TYR A 20 -14.54 2.08 0.80
C TYR A 20 -14.51 2.01 2.33
N LEU A 21 -15.55 1.44 2.95
CA LEU A 21 -15.58 1.23 4.40
C LEU A 21 -14.55 0.19 4.85
N LEU A 22 -14.37 -0.90 4.09
CA LEU A 22 -13.36 -1.91 4.37
C LEU A 22 -11.94 -1.33 4.24
N LEU A 23 -11.65 -0.61 3.14
CA LEU A 23 -10.36 0.09 2.97
C LEU A 23 -10.10 1.10 4.10
N THR A 24 -11.14 1.81 4.56
CA THR A 24 -11.01 2.74 5.70
C THR A 24 -10.76 1.99 7.00
N ALA A 25 -11.35 0.80 7.18
CA ALA A 25 -11.11 -0.04 8.35
C ALA A 25 -9.69 -0.61 8.37
N ASN A 26 -9.12 -0.96 7.20
CA ASN A 26 -7.75 -1.47 7.06
C ASN A 26 -6.72 -0.51 7.67
N ILE A 27 -6.92 0.81 7.57
CA ILE A 27 -6.07 1.81 8.23
C ILE A 27 -5.94 1.52 9.73
N GLY A 28 -7.05 1.19 10.40
CA GLY A 28 -7.06 0.89 11.82
C GLY A 28 -6.42 -0.46 12.15
N PHE A 29 -6.56 -1.45 11.26
CA PHE A 29 -5.94 -2.76 11.45
C PHE A 29 -4.43 -2.72 11.28
N PHE A 30 -3.91 -2.09 10.21
CA PHE A 30 -2.48 -1.88 10.02
C PHE A 30 -1.89 -1.07 11.18
N PHE A 31 -2.60 -0.04 11.65
CA PHE A 31 -2.12 0.74 12.79
C PHE A 31 -1.96 -0.09 14.06
N ILE A 32 -2.85 -1.06 14.29
CA ILE A 32 -2.75 -1.95 15.44
C ILE A 32 -1.55 -2.89 15.29
N GLU A 33 -1.39 -3.54 14.13
CA GLU A 33 -0.27 -4.46 13.87
C GLU A 33 1.10 -3.76 13.99
N GLU A 34 1.26 -2.63 13.29
CA GLU A 34 2.51 -1.85 13.32
C GLU A 34 2.79 -1.27 14.72
N LEU A 35 1.75 -0.86 15.46
CA LEU A 35 1.92 -0.39 16.84
C LEU A 35 2.42 -1.50 17.75
N GLU A 36 1.95 -2.74 17.56
CA GLU A 36 2.41 -3.89 18.35
C GLU A 36 3.88 -4.23 18.09
N GLY A 37 4.31 -4.20 16.83
CA GLY A 37 5.72 -4.35 16.45
C GLY A 37 6.62 -3.22 16.97
N ALA A 38 6.11 -1.98 17.01
CA ALA A 38 6.88 -0.80 17.40
C ALA A 38 6.89 -0.49 18.91
N ARG A 39 6.16 -1.25 19.76
CA ARG A 39 5.97 -0.94 21.19
C ARG A 39 7.26 -0.67 21.96
N ASP A 40 8.31 -1.44 21.68
CA ASP A 40 9.59 -1.33 22.38
C ASP A 40 10.46 -0.16 21.87
N LEU A 41 10.25 0.28 20.62
CA LEU A 41 10.96 1.40 19.98
C LEU A 41 10.35 2.78 20.32
N LEU A 42 9.04 2.81 20.58
CA LEU A 42 8.27 4.02 20.92
C LEU A 42 8.56 4.57 22.34
N GLN A 43 9.43 3.95 23.13
CA GLN A 43 9.84 4.44 24.45
C GLN A 43 10.76 5.68 24.38
N SER A 44 11.16 6.09 23.17
CA SER A 44 12.01 7.25 22.92
C SER A 44 11.22 8.49 22.43
N THR A 45 11.89 9.64 22.36
CA THR A 45 11.32 10.97 22.09
C THR A 45 10.46 11.00 20.82
N PHE A 46 9.32 11.71 20.87
CA PHE A 46 8.42 11.91 19.73
C PHE A 46 9.14 12.65 18.59
N ASP A 47 9.40 11.95 17.49
CA ASP A 47 9.88 12.49 16.22
C ASP A 47 8.90 12.11 15.10
N LEU A 48 8.51 13.09 14.28
CA LEU A 48 7.65 12.87 13.12
C LEU A 48 8.32 11.97 12.09
N ALA A 49 9.64 12.06 11.93
CA ALA A 49 10.37 11.19 11.01
C ALA A 49 10.29 9.72 11.46
N LEU A 50 10.45 9.47 12.76
CA LEU A 50 10.33 8.14 13.36
C LEU A 50 8.92 7.55 13.19
N LEU A 51 7.88 8.36 13.34
CA LEU A 51 6.51 7.91 13.06
C LEU A 51 6.29 7.54 11.60
N LEU A 52 6.94 8.24 10.67
CA LEU A 52 6.81 7.93 9.24
C LEU A 52 7.54 6.64 8.87
N GLU A 53 8.59 6.28 9.60
CA GLU A 53 9.38 5.06 9.40
C GLU A 53 8.73 3.83 10.04
N LEU A 54 8.04 3.99 11.18
CA LEU A 54 7.43 2.89 11.93
C LEU A 54 6.05 2.45 11.42
N PHE A 55 5.38 3.26 10.59
CA PHE A 55 3.99 3.02 10.17
C PHE A 55 3.76 3.08 8.65
N PRO A 56 4.63 2.47 7.82
CA PRO A 56 4.54 2.58 6.37
C PRO A 56 3.17 2.11 5.82
N ALA A 57 2.62 0.98 6.27
CA ALA A 57 1.37 0.43 5.76
C ALA A 57 0.15 1.27 6.17
N THR A 58 0.13 1.76 7.42
CA THR A 58 -0.92 2.68 7.88
C THR A 58 -0.92 3.97 7.08
N ILE A 59 0.26 4.56 6.88
CA ILE A 59 0.42 5.84 6.18
C ILE A 59 0.03 5.69 4.70
N ASP A 60 0.49 4.63 4.05
CA ASP A 60 0.17 4.34 2.64
C ASP A 60 -1.33 4.19 2.44
N THR A 61 -1.96 3.28 3.19
CA THR A 61 -3.40 3.00 3.07
C THR A 61 -4.24 4.24 3.38
N ALA A 62 -3.87 5.02 4.40
CA ALA A 62 -4.58 6.26 4.73
C ALA A 62 -4.45 7.32 3.62
N ALA A 63 -3.26 7.47 3.05
CA ALA A 63 -3.02 8.40 1.95
C ALA A 63 -3.81 8.01 0.70
N TRP A 64 -3.82 6.72 0.35
CA TRP A 64 -4.62 6.21 -0.77
C TRP A 64 -6.13 6.37 -0.54
N VAL A 65 -6.64 6.08 0.66
CA VAL A 65 -8.07 6.28 0.97
C VAL A 65 -8.44 7.76 0.85
N LEU A 66 -7.59 8.67 1.32
CA LEU A 66 -7.83 10.10 1.18
C LEU A 66 -7.86 10.52 -0.30
N LEU A 67 -6.92 10.04 -1.12
CA LEU A 67 -6.93 10.27 -2.57
C LEU A 67 -8.19 9.69 -3.24
N LEU A 68 -8.60 8.49 -2.87
CA LEU A 68 -9.80 7.83 -3.38
C LEU A 68 -11.06 8.66 -3.09
N LEU A 69 -11.21 9.13 -1.85
CA LEU A 69 -12.34 9.96 -1.44
C LEU A 69 -12.34 11.33 -2.14
N MET A 70 -11.16 11.95 -2.30
CA MET A 70 -11.02 13.19 -3.05
C MET A 70 -11.36 13.01 -4.53
N PHE A 71 -10.89 11.92 -5.15
CA PHE A 71 -11.17 11.61 -6.53
C PHE A 71 -12.66 11.39 -6.77
N GLU A 72 -13.33 10.65 -5.89
CA GLU A 72 -14.78 10.46 -5.93
C GLU A 72 -15.53 11.80 -5.73
N LEU A 73 -15.02 12.68 -4.85
CA LEU A 73 -15.58 14.00 -4.64
C LEU A 73 -15.47 14.86 -5.93
N GLU A 74 -14.30 14.88 -6.57
CA GLU A 74 -14.02 15.62 -7.81
C GLU A 74 -14.84 15.13 -9.01
N THR A 75 -15.00 13.81 -9.15
CA THR A 75 -15.59 13.23 -10.37
C THR A 75 -17.08 12.96 -10.29
N TYR A 76 -17.65 12.83 -9.08
CA TYR A 76 -19.05 12.41 -8.93
C TYR A 76 -19.91 13.34 -8.07
N GLN A 77 -19.35 14.05 -7.09
CA GLN A 77 -20.14 14.81 -6.10
C GLN A 77 -20.06 16.34 -6.24
N LEU A 78 -18.96 16.87 -6.79
CA LEU A 78 -18.81 18.30 -7.02
C LEU A 78 -19.42 18.69 -8.37
N ASP A 79 -20.47 19.51 -8.33
CA ASP A 79 -20.94 20.23 -9.52
C ASP A 79 -19.85 21.24 -9.98
N ASP A 80 -19.73 21.46 -11.29
CA ASP A 80 -18.74 22.39 -11.87
C ASP A 80 -18.80 23.80 -11.25
N ALA A 81 -19.97 24.24 -10.78
CA ALA A 81 -20.17 25.53 -10.12
C ALA A 81 -19.53 25.64 -8.71
N ALA A 82 -19.28 24.51 -8.05
CA ALA A 82 -18.64 24.45 -6.73
C ALA A 82 -17.11 24.41 -6.81
N LEU A 83 -16.53 24.08 -7.97
CA LEU A 83 -15.09 24.05 -8.24
C LEU A 83 -14.51 25.46 -8.42
N THR A 84 -14.50 26.24 -7.34
CA THR A 84 -13.84 27.55 -7.34
C THR A 84 -12.31 27.40 -7.34
N PRO A 85 -11.54 28.41 -7.79
CA PRO A 85 -10.06 28.35 -7.79
C PRO A 85 -9.43 28.12 -6.42
N LYS A 86 -10.15 28.41 -5.32
CA LYS A 86 -9.70 28.12 -3.95
C LYS A 86 -9.84 26.64 -3.62
N VAL A 87 -10.96 26.03 -4.02
CA VAL A 87 -11.23 24.60 -3.82
C VAL A 87 -10.25 23.77 -4.63
N GLU A 88 -10.01 24.14 -5.89
CA GLU A 88 -9.04 23.47 -6.76
C GLU A 88 -7.62 23.50 -6.17
N LYS A 89 -7.17 24.65 -5.65
CA LYS A 89 -5.86 24.75 -4.96
C LYS A 89 -5.79 23.91 -3.70
N LEU A 90 -6.88 23.84 -2.94
CA LEU A 90 -6.94 23.00 -1.74
C LEU A 90 -6.85 21.51 -2.10
N LEU A 91 -7.60 21.07 -3.10
CA LEU A 91 -7.56 19.69 -3.60
C LEU A 91 -6.17 19.33 -4.13
N MET A 92 -5.55 20.23 -4.89
CA MET A 92 -4.17 20.05 -5.36
C MET A 92 -3.17 19.94 -4.19
N LEU A 93 -3.31 20.79 -3.16
CA LEU A 93 -2.45 20.73 -1.98
C LEU A 93 -2.59 19.40 -1.24
N ILE A 94 -3.82 18.94 -0.99
CA ILE A 94 -4.05 17.66 -0.30
C ILE A 94 -3.48 16.51 -1.13
N ARG A 95 -3.64 16.54 -2.46
CA ARG A 95 -3.06 15.53 -3.36
C ARG A 95 -1.54 15.45 -3.24
N ILE A 96 -0.87 16.60 -3.23
CA ILE A 96 0.59 16.67 -3.06
C ILE A 96 1.00 16.06 -1.71
N ILE A 97 0.26 16.35 -0.64
CA ILE A 97 0.52 15.78 0.70
C ILE A 97 0.35 14.25 0.69
N CYS A 98 -0.74 13.74 0.13
CA CYS A 98 -0.96 12.29 0.03
C CYS A 98 0.11 11.59 -0.79
N VAL A 99 0.48 12.13 -1.96
CA VAL A 99 1.56 11.57 -2.78
C VAL A 99 2.89 11.59 -2.03
N SER A 100 3.16 12.63 -1.24
CA SER A 100 4.35 12.68 -0.40
C SER A 100 4.35 11.57 0.65
N PHE A 101 3.20 11.28 1.26
CA PHE A 101 3.07 10.17 2.20
C PHE A 101 3.22 8.79 1.54
N ILE A 102 2.67 8.58 0.34
CA ILE A 102 2.86 7.34 -0.42
C ILE A 102 4.33 7.12 -0.74
N VAL A 103 5.04 8.16 -1.17
CA VAL A 103 6.49 8.08 -1.43
C VAL A 103 7.27 7.78 -0.14
N THR A 104 6.89 8.38 0.98
CA THR A 104 7.51 8.09 2.27
C THR A 104 7.26 6.65 2.72
N ALA A 105 6.04 6.13 2.57
CA ALA A 105 5.73 4.74 2.88
C ALA A 105 6.53 3.77 2.00
N PHE A 106 6.67 4.08 0.70
CA PHE A 106 7.53 3.32 -0.20
C PHE A 106 9.00 3.29 0.27
N VAL A 107 9.52 4.41 0.77
CA VAL A 107 10.85 4.45 1.39
C VAL A 107 10.88 3.60 2.66
N GLY A 108 9.82 3.61 3.48
CA GLY A 108 9.68 2.73 4.65
C GLY A 108 9.83 1.25 4.28
N TYR A 109 9.08 0.77 3.27
CA TYR A 109 9.22 -0.62 2.80
C TYR A 109 10.64 -0.95 2.31
N LEU A 110 11.30 0.00 1.63
CA LEU A 110 12.69 -0.17 1.22
C LEU A 110 13.66 -0.25 2.41
N LEU A 111 13.45 0.57 3.43
CA LEU A 111 14.26 0.55 4.65
C LEU A 111 14.06 -0.78 5.40
N THR A 112 12.83 -1.26 5.56
CA THR A 112 12.54 -2.58 6.13
C THR A 112 13.28 -3.68 5.37
N LEU A 113 13.26 -3.65 4.04
CA LEU A 113 14.00 -4.62 3.24
C LEU A 113 15.53 -4.50 3.44
N LEU A 114 16.06 -3.29 3.60
CA LEU A 114 17.48 -3.06 3.85
C LEU A 114 17.91 -3.56 5.24
N THR A 115 17.11 -3.39 6.28
CA THR A 115 17.43 -3.91 7.62
C THR A 115 17.53 -5.44 7.63
N LEU A 116 16.72 -6.13 6.82
CA LEU A 116 16.84 -7.58 6.64
C LEU A 116 18.18 -7.97 5.98
N PHE A 117 18.75 -7.13 5.11
CA PHE A 117 20.07 -7.40 4.51
C PHE A 117 21.24 -7.18 5.46
N GLU A 118 21.04 -6.36 6.50
CA GLU A 118 22.04 -6.11 7.54
C GLU A 118 22.07 -7.22 8.61
N ALA A 119 21.14 -8.17 8.55
CA ALA A 119 21.08 -9.28 9.49
C ALA A 119 22.23 -10.29 9.31
N GLU A 120 22.77 -10.77 10.42
CA GLU A 120 23.94 -11.65 10.47
C GLU A 120 23.58 -13.08 10.89
N SER A 121 24.40 -14.04 10.47
CA SER A 121 24.25 -15.45 10.85
C SER A 121 24.95 -15.73 12.19
N ILE A 122 24.18 -16.15 13.19
CA ILE A 122 24.65 -16.43 14.55
C ILE A 122 24.53 -17.93 14.86
N ALA A 123 25.46 -18.46 15.67
CA ALA A 123 25.41 -19.84 16.12
C ALA A 123 24.22 -20.06 17.07
N ILE A 124 23.45 -21.12 16.84
CA ILE A 124 22.28 -21.46 17.66
C ILE A 124 22.58 -21.61 19.17
N GLY A 125 23.83 -21.93 19.53
CA GLY A 125 24.26 -22.01 20.93
C GLY A 125 24.14 -20.70 21.71
N GLN A 126 24.04 -19.55 21.02
CA GLN A 126 23.91 -18.22 21.64
C GLN A 126 22.45 -17.82 21.88
N LEU A 127 21.48 -18.60 21.39
CA LEU A 127 20.04 -18.30 21.44
C LEU A 127 19.56 -17.88 22.84
N CYS A 128 19.89 -18.65 23.88
CA CYS A 128 19.36 -18.38 25.23
C CYS A 128 20.07 -17.21 25.92
N GLU A 129 21.32 -16.92 25.53
CA GLU A 129 22.02 -15.73 26.00
C GLU A 129 21.40 -14.47 25.36
N MET A 130 21.09 -14.52 24.07
CA MET A 130 20.43 -13.43 23.35
C MET A 130 19.02 -13.18 23.89
N SER A 131 18.22 -14.22 24.04
CA SER A 131 16.87 -14.12 24.63
C SER A 131 16.92 -13.53 26.05
N ALA A 132 17.89 -13.94 26.88
CA ALA A 132 18.10 -13.34 28.20
C ALA A 132 18.57 -11.88 28.15
N SER A 133 19.18 -11.45 27.03
CA SER A 133 19.64 -10.08 26.78
C SER A 133 18.54 -9.18 26.18
N GLY A 134 17.30 -9.68 26.11
CA GLY A 134 16.14 -8.92 25.64
C GLY A 134 15.92 -8.99 24.13
N TYR A 135 16.48 -10.00 23.44
CA TYR A 135 16.15 -10.24 22.05
C TYR A 135 14.78 -10.91 21.90
N SER A 136 14.02 -10.47 20.90
CA SER A 136 12.75 -11.08 20.51
C SER A 136 12.91 -12.00 19.31
N GLN A 137 12.16 -13.10 19.29
CA GLN A 137 12.09 -13.97 18.11
C GLN A 137 11.11 -13.37 17.10
N MET A 138 11.60 -13.08 15.90
CA MET A 138 10.79 -12.75 14.73
C MET A 138 10.26 -14.06 14.12
N VAL A 139 8.93 -14.22 14.15
CA VAL A 139 8.23 -15.38 13.58
C VAL A 139 7.47 -15.04 12.30
N ASP A 140 7.21 -13.76 12.08
CA ASP A 140 6.64 -13.16 10.88
C ASP A 140 7.14 -11.72 10.76
N GLN A 141 6.83 -11.02 9.66
CA GLN A 141 7.38 -9.69 9.34
C GLN A 141 7.13 -8.66 10.45
N ASP A 142 5.95 -8.68 11.05
CA ASP A 142 5.54 -7.76 12.13
C ASP A 142 5.20 -8.50 13.44
N ALA A 143 5.58 -9.78 13.53
CA ALA A 143 5.27 -10.63 14.69
C ALA A 143 6.53 -11.01 15.46
N PHE A 144 6.70 -10.35 16.62
CA PHE A 144 7.80 -10.59 17.54
C PHE A 144 7.30 -11.23 18.83
N MET A 145 7.96 -12.30 19.26
CA MET A 145 7.64 -13.00 20.49
C MET A 145 8.83 -13.07 21.45
N SER A 146 8.55 -12.91 22.75
CA SER A 146 9.52 -13.18 23.79
C SER A 146 9.58 -14.67 24.10
N LEU A 147 10.78 -15.20 24.29
CA LEU A 147 10.98 -16.60 24.67
C LEU A 147 11.21 -16.72 26.16
N THR A 148 10.59 -17.74 26.76
CA THR A 148 10.96 -18.16 28.11
C THR A 148 12.26 -18.96 28.08
N ALA A 149 12.91 -19.09 29.24
CA ALA A 149 14.12 -19.91 29.37
C ALA A 149 13.89 -21.38 28.95
N GLN A 150 12.67 -21.91 29.17
CA GLN A 150 12.31 -23.28 28.79
C GLN A 150 12.07 -23.40 27.28
N ASP A 151 11.37 -22.44 26.68
CA ASP A 151 11.10 -22.43 25.24
C ASP A 151 12.39 -22.28 24.44
N CYS A 152 13.31 -21.43 24.93
CA CYS A 152 14.62 -21.29 24.32
C CYS A 152 15.40 -22.60 24.29
N GLN A 153 15.47 -23.33 25.42
CA GLN A 153 16.17 -24.62 25.47
C GLN A 153 15.52 -25.64 24.51
N SER A 154 14.20 -25.66 24.47
CA SER A 154 13.44 -26.53 23.56
C SER A 154 13.77 -26.20 22.11
N LEU A 155 13.75 -24.92 21.74
CA LEU A 155 14.04 -24.45 20.39
C LEU A 155 15.49 -24.75 19.97
N MET A 156 16.45 -24.52 20.87
CA MET A 156 17.87 -24.84 20.64
C MET A 156 18.10 -26.33 20.34
N THR A 157 17.30 -27.22 20.92
CA THR A 157 17.40 -28.67 20.66
C THR A 157 16.68 -29.11 19.39
N SER A 158 15.61 -28.41 18.98
CA SER A 158 14.80 -28.79 17.82
C SER A 158 15.24 -28.13 16.51
N ALA A 159 15.82 -26.93 16.57
CA ALA A 159 16.21 -26.20 15.38
C ALA A 159 17.54 -26.72 14.81
N SER A 160 17.55 -26.90 13.49
CA SER A 160 18.70 -27.43 12.75
C SER A 160 19.28 -26.34 11.86
N GLY A 161 20.19 -25.53 12.39
CA GLY A 161 20.88 -24.49 11.62
C GLY A 161 21.29 -23.28 12.45
N PRO A 162 22.05 -22.35 11.85
CA PRO A 162 22.29 -21.05 12.44
C PRO A 162 21.00 -20.23 12.51
N LEU A 163 21.01 -19.21 13.36
CA LEU A 163 19.99 -18.20 13.48
C LEU A 163 20.39 -17.00 12.62
N ILE A 164 19.40 -16.21 12.19
CA ILE A 164 19.64 -14.90 11.62
C ILE A 164 19.27 -13.86 12.67
N ALA A 165 20.10 -12.84 12.89
CA ALA A 165 19.84 -11.86 13.93
C ALA A 165 20.30 -10.47 13.54
N HIS A 166 19.70 -9.47 14.18
CA HIS A 166 20.05 -8.08 14.03
C HIS A 166 20.35 -7.47 15.41
N ASP A 167 21.60 -7.09 15.62
CA ASP A 167 22.07 -6.68 16.95
C ASP A 167 21.45 -5.35 17.41
N GLU A 168 21.34 -4.37 16.52
CA GLU A 168 20.80 -3.05 16.88
C GLU A 168 19.31 -3.08 17.20
N LEU A 169 18.53 -3.78 16.38
CA LEU A 169 17.07 -3.94 16.53
C LEU A 169 16.68 -5.05 17.52
N ARG A 170 17.66 -5.82 18.02
CA ARG A 170 17.50 -6.87 19.03
C ARG A 170 16.43 -7.91 18.69
N TRP A 171 16.44 -8.40 17.46
CA TRP A 171 15.62 -9.54 17.06
C TRP A 171 16.48 -10.65 16.47
N PHE A 172 15.93 -11.86 16.47
CA PHE A 172 16.49 -12.99 15.73
C PHE A 172 15.37 -13.83 15.11
N ALA A 173 15.67 -14.59 14.07
CA ALA A 173 14.76 -15.46 13.36
C ALA A 173 15.40 -16.82 13.10
N LEU A 174 14.56 -17.86 13.02
CA LEU A 174 14.98 -19.12 12.41
C LEU A 174 15.15 -18.90 10.90
N MET A 175 16.09 -19.61 10.27
CA MET A 175 16.35 -19.47 8.83
C MET A 175 15.08 -19.59 7.97
N LYS A 176 14.18 -20.52 8.30
CA LYS A 176 12.92 -20.73 7.57
C LYS A 176 11.97 -19.52 7.68
N ASP A 177 11.91 -18.90 8.85
CA ASP A 177 11.00 -17.79 9.13
C ASP A 177 11.59 -16.52 8.49
N PHE A 178 12.92 -16.35 8.59
CA PHE A 178 13.64 -15.27 7.92
C PHE A 178 13.47 -15.31 6.39
N GLU A 179 13.58 -16.48 5.75
CA GLU A 179 13.36 -16.60 4.31
C GLU A 179 11.93 -16.17 3.92
N ALA A 180 10.92 -16.56 4.70
CA ALA A 180 9.54 -16.15 4.47
C ALA A 180 9.37 -14.62 4.60
N VAL A 181 9.91 -14.03 5.68
CA VAL A 181 9.88 -12.57 5.90
C VAL A 181 10.59 -11.81 4.78
N GLN A 182 11.73 -12.30 4.29
CA GLN A 182 12.43 -11.65 3.18
C GLN A 182 11.58 -11.59 1.91
N TRP A 183 10.86 -12.66 1.59
CA TRP A 183 9.97 -12.67 0.43
C TRP A 183 8.78 -11.73 0.61
N LEU A 184 8.18 -11.68 1.80
CA LEU A 184 7.11 -10.72 2.11
C LEU A 184 7.58 -9.27 1.95
N ALA A 185 8.74 -8.92 2.50
CA ALA A 185 9.31 -7.57 2.35
C ALA A 185 9.58 -7.20 0.88
N TRP A 186 10.01 -8.15 0.04
CA TRP A 186 10.13 -7.93 -1.41
C TRP A 186 8.78 -7.71 -2.09
N VAL A 187 7.74 -8.41 -1.65
CA VAL A 187 6.38 -8.23 -2.16
C VAL A 187 5.83 -6.85 -1.78
N ASP A 188 6.08 -6.35 -0.57
CA ASP A 188 5.65 -5.02 -0.14
C ASP A 188 6.27 -3.92 -1.02
N VAL A 189 7.60 -3.96 -1.20
CA VAL A 189 8.34 -3.04 -2.07
C VAL A 189 7.83 -3.15 -3.51
N GLY A 190 7.67 -4.38 -4.01
CA GLY A 190 7.18 -4.64 -5.36
C GLY A 190 5.78 -4.09 -5.59
N ASN A 191 4.85 -4.33 -4.67
CA ASN A 191 3.48 -3.88 -4.74
C ASN A 191 3.38 -2.35 -4.74
N ALA A 192 4.05 -1.69 -3.78
CA ALA A 192 4.07 -0.23 -3.71
C ALA A 192 4.68 0.40 -4.98
N ALA A 193 5.79 -0.15 -5.49
CA ALA A 193 6.40 0.31 -6.74
C ALA A 193 5.45 0.16 -7.94
N VAL A 194 4.74 -0.98 -8.04
CA VAL A 194 3.79 -1.22 -9.13
C VAL A 194 2.59 -0.29 -9.05
N TRP A 195 2.07 0.02 -7.86
CA TRP A 195 0.98 0.99 -7.69
C TRP A 195 1.40 2.40 -8.13
N ILE A 196 2.59 2.85 -7.73
CA ILE A 196 3.16 4.13 -8.19
C ILE A 196 3.28 4.14 -9.72
N LEU A 197 3.75 3.04 -10.31
CA LEU A 197 3.82 2.89 -11.77
C LEU A 197 2.43 2.95 -12.43
N VAL A 198 1.41 2.31 -11.87
CA VAL A 198 0.02 2.35 -12.37
C VAL A 198 -0.48 3.79 -12.40
N VAL A 199 -0.32 4.54 -11.31
CA VAL A 199 -0.74 5.95 -11.27
C VAL A 199 0.06 6.81 -12.25
N ALA A 200 1.37 6.62 -12.35
CA ALA A 200 2.19 7.34 -13.31
C ALA A 200 1.75 7.06 -14.76
N LEU A 201 1.43 5.80 -15.09
CA LEU A 201 0.92 5.43 -16.42
C LEU A 201 -0.45 6.05 -16.69
N LEU A 202 -1.34 6.09 -15.69
CA LEU A 202 -2.66 6.73 -15.82
C LEU A 202 -2.52 8.25 -16.05
N GLU A 203 -1.65 8.91 -15.30
CA GLU A 203 -1.41 10.34 -15.46
C GLU A 203 -0.79 10.67 -16.82
N LEU A 204 0.20 9.89 -17.26
CA LEU A 204 0.80 10.03 -18.58
C LEU A 204 -0.22 9.84 -19.71
N ASP A 205 -1.11 8.86 -19.60
CA ASP A 205 -2.19 8.66 -20.56
C ASP A 205 -3.13 9.86 -20.62
N LEU A 206 -3.49 10.44 -19.48
CA LEU A 206 -4.35 11.63 -19.43
C LEU A 206 -3.66 12.86 -20.04
N GLN A 207 -2.36 13.05 -19.79
CA GLN A 207 -1.59 14.15 -20.38
C GLN A 207 -1.40 14.01 -21.89
N LEU A 208 -1.27 12.78 -22.38
CA LEU A 208 -1.09 12.50 -23.80
C LEU A 208 -2.42 12.44 -24.56
N SER A 209 -3.53 12.13 -23.90
CA SER A 209 -4.87 12.13 -24.50
C SER A 209 -5.21 13.51 -25.09
N GLY A 210 -5.46 13.56 -26.40
CA GLY A 210 -5.72 14.82 -27.13
C GLY A 210 -4.47 15.64 -27.50
N SER A 211 -3.27 15.18 -27.14
CA SER A 211 -1.99 15.76 -27.56
C SER A 211 -1.57 15.25 -28.95
N PRO A 212 -0.69 15.95 -29.70
CA PRO A 212 -0.11 15.42 -30.95
C PRO A 212 0.63 14.08 -30.79
N TYR A 213 0.97 13.72 -29.56
CA TYR A 213 1.63 12.49 -29.19
C TYR A 213 0.67 11.33 -28.86
N ASP A 214 -0.66 11.54 -28.92
CA ASP A 214 -1.69 10.49 -28.83
C ASP A 214 -1.65 9.57 -30.05
N SER A 215 -0.65 8.69 -30.06
CA SER A 215 -0.43 7.72 -31.11
C SER A 215 -1.02 6.36 -30.75
N GLU A 216 -1.42 5.60 -31.77
CA GLU A 216 -1.80 4.19 -31.59
C GLU A 216 -0.68 3.37 -30.94
N GLN A 217 0.58 3.71 -31.24
CA GLN A 217 1.77 3.09 -30.65
C GLN A 217 1.85 3.31 -29.15
N TRP A 218 1.69 4.56 -28.68
CA TRP A 218 1.65 4.87 -27.25
C TRP A 218 0.54 4.09 -26.54
N ARG A 219 -0.69 4.12 -27.07
CA ARG A 219 -1.84 3.42 -26.49
C ARG A 219 -1.64 1.91 -26.41
N ALA A 220 -0.93 1.31 -27.36
CA ALA A 220 -0.57 -0.10 -27.32
C ALA A 220 0.46 -0.39 -26.22
N ILE A 221 1.50 0.45 -26.09
CA ILE A 221 2.54 0.33 -25.07
C ILE A 221 1.93 0.48 -23.67
N SER A 222 1.21 1.56 -23.41
CA SER A 222 0.54 1.81 -22.12
C SER A 222 -0.36 0.64 -21.72
N ARG A 223 -1.15 0.10 -22.66
CA ARG A 223 -1.99 -1.07 -22.41
C ARG A 223 -1.19 -2.31 -21.98
N VAL A 224 -0.07 -2.60 -22.64
CA VAL A 224 0.79 -3.73 -22.26
C VAL A 224 1.35 -3.53 -20.86
N PHE A 225 1.87 -2.35 -20.56
CA PHE A 225 2.41 -2.03 -19.23
C PHE A 225 1.34 -2.14 -18.13
N LYS A 226 0.13 -1.63 -18.36
CA LYS A 226 -0.98 -1.78 -17.41
C LYS A 226 -1.36 -3.24 -17.19
N VAL A 227 -1.45 -4.05 -18.25
CA VAL A 227 -1.75 -5.49 -18.12
C VAL A 227 -0.67 -6.18 -17.28
N LEU A 228 0.62 -5.89 -17.53
CA LEU A 228 1.71 -6.44 -16.74
C LEU A 228 1.65 -5.98 -15.27
N ALA A 229 1.40 -4.69 -15.03
CA ALA A 229 1.28 -4.12 -13.69
C ALA A 229 0.12 -4.76 -12.91
N TYR A 230 -1.10 -4.80 -13.46
CA TYR A 230 -2.24 -5.44 -12.81
C TYR A 230 -2.05 -6.94 -12.63
N THR A 231 -1.36 -7.61 -13.56
CA THR A 231 -0.99 -9.03 -13.37
C THR A 231 -0.05 -9.20 -12.18
N ALA A 232 0.96 -8.33 -12.03
CA ALA A 232 1.85 -8.35 -10.89
C ALA A 232 1.11 -8.09 -9.56
N LEU A 233 0.21 -7.10 -9.51
CA LEU A 233 -0.61 -6.82 -8.33
C LEU A 233 -1.47 -8.02 -7.92
N VAL A 234 -2.08 -8.72 -8.88
CA VAL A 234 -2.83 -9.95 -8.59
C VAL A 234 -1.92 -11.05 -8.05
N LEU A 235 -0.70 -11.20 -8.59
CA LEU A 235 0.26 -12.18 -8.08
C LEU A 235 0.72 -11.85 -6.65
N PHE A 236 0.94 -10.57 -6.33
CA PHE A 236 1.26 -10.11 -4.97
C PHE A 236 0.11 -10.40 -4.01
N ALA A 237 -1.13 -10.05 -4.37
CA ALA A 237 -2.32 -10.40 -3.58
C ALA A 237 -2.39 -11.91 -3.31
N VAL A 238 -2.25 -12.73 -4.35
CA VAL A 238 -2.24 -14.20 -4.19
C VAL A 238 -1.11 -14.66 -3.27
N TYR A 239 0.07 -14.06 -3.36
CA TYR A 239 1.21 -14.40 -2.51
C TYR A 239 0.90 -14.11 -1.03
N TRP A 240 0.43 -12.90 -0.69
CA TRP A 240 -0.01 -12.59 0.67
C TRP A 240 -1.10 -13.55 1.17
N GLY A 241 -2.04 -13.94 0.31
CA GLY A 241 -3.08 -14.91 0.70
C GLY A 241 -2.55 -16.31 1.09
N PHE A 242 -1.33 -16.66 0.68
CA PHE A 242 -0.68 -17.93 1.04
C PHE A 242 0.41 -17.79 2.11
N ALA A 243 1.16 -16.69 2.08
CA ALA A 243 2.39 -16.52 2.85
C ALA A 243 2.33 -15.38 3.87
N GLY A 244 1.43 -14.39 3.68
CA GLY A 244 1.30 -13.22 4.55
C GLY A 244 0.02 -13.24 5.37
N SER A 245 -0.38 -12.07 5.84
CA SER A 245 -1.59 -11.92 6.63
C SER A 245 -2.84 -11.90 5.74
N PHE A 246 -3.99 -12.21 6.34
CA PHE A 246 -5.27 -12.02 5.65
C PHE A 246 -5.54 -10.55 5.34
N LEU A 247 -5.04 -9.64 6.18
CA LEU A 247 -5.20 -8.20 6.02
C LEU A 247 -4.53 -7.70 4.75
N ASP A 248 -3.29 -8.13 4.48
CA ASP A 248 -2.54 -7.75 3.28
C ASP A 248 -3.24 -8.22 2.00
N PHE A 249 -3.74 -9.46 2.00
CA PHE A 249 -4.51 -10.00 0.89
C PHE A 249 -5.81 -9.23 0.65
N GLU A 250 -6.58 -8.99 1.71
CA GLU A 250 -7.85 -8.27 1.63
C GLU A 250 -7.63 -6.84 1.12
N ASP A 251 -6.64 -6.14 1.66
CA ASP A 251 -6.29 -4.78 1.25
C ASP A 251 -5.89 -4.72 -0.23
N ALA A 252 -4.95 -5.56 -0.66
CA ALA A 252 -4.51 -5.61 -2.05
C ALA A 252 -5.67 -5.93 -3.01
N PHE A 253 -6.54 -6.88 -2.64
CA PHE A 253 -7.72 -7.21 -3.44
C PHE A 253 -8.70 -6.03 -3.54
N LEU A 254 -9.00 -5.37 -2.42
CA LEU A 254 -9.91 -4.24 -2.38
C LEU A 254 -9.36 -3.04 -3.17
N TRP A 255 -8.06 -2.78 -3.15
CA TRP A 255 -7.45 -1.73 -3.97
C TRP A 255 -7.55 -1.98 -5.46
N ILE A 256 -7.31 -3.22 -5.92
CA ILE A 256 -7.53 -3.60 -7.32
C ILE A 256 -8.99 -3.31 -7.72
N VAL A 257 -9.95 -3.68 -6.87
CA VAL A 257 -11.38 -3.42 -7.10
C VAL A 257 -11.69 -1.92 -7.09
N ALA A 258 -11.14 -1.15 -6.15
CA ALA A 258 -11.35 0.29 -6.05
C ALA A 258 -10.82 1.03 -7.29
N PHE A 259 -9.65 0.65 -7.80
CA PHE A 259 -9.09 1.24 -9.02
C PHE A 259 -9.95 0.97 -10.26
N VAL A 260 -10.62 -0.18 -10.35
CA VAL A 260 -11.61 -0.43 -11.42
C VAL A 260 -12.76 0.58 -11.36
N PHE A 261 -13.17 1.02 -10.17
CA PHE A 261 -14.18 2.06 -10.02
C PHE A 261 -13.64 3.43 -10.47
N ILE A 262 -12.42 3.78 -10.05
CA ILE A 262 -11.75 5.03 -10.41
C ILE A 262 -11.61 5.15 -11.92
N GLU A 263 -11.00 4.16 -12.59
CA GLU A 263 -10.76 4.21 -14.03
C GLU A 263 -12.05 4.40 -14.83
N ARG A 264 -13.12 3.71 -14.43
CA ARG A 264 -14.42 3.88 -15.07
C ARG A 264 -14.97 5.30 -14.88
N ASN A 265 -14.87 5.85 -13.68
CA ASN A 265 -15.34 7.21 -13.38
C ASN A 265 -14.57 8.25 -14.20
N VAL A 266 -13.23 8.13 -14.29
CA VAL A 266 -12.39 9.01 -15.15
C VAL A 266 -12.89 9.01 -16.59
N VAL A 267 -13.06 7.82 -17.18
CA VAL A 267 -13.47 7.67 -18.59
C VAL A 267 -14.85 8.28 -18.87
N ILE A 268 -15.77 8.24 -17.91
CA ILE A 268 -17.09 8.86 -18.04
C ILE A 268 -16.97 10.37 -17.98
N TRP A 269 -16.24 10.89 -16.98
CA TRP A 269 -16.04 12.32 -16.77
C TRP A 269 -15.36 13.00 -17.97
N ASP A 270 -14.32 12.38 -18.55
CA ASP A 270 -13.65 12.92 -19.75
C ASP A 270 -14.62 13.05 -20.94
N LYS A 271 -15.47 12.04 -21.17
CA LYS A 271 -16.47 12.07 -22.25
C LYS A 271 -17.55 13.13 -22.03
N GLU A 272 -17.87 13.44 -20.78
CA GLU A 272 -18.81 14.52 -20.46
C GLU A 272 -18.19 15.89 -20.73
N ARG A 273 -16.91 16.09 -20.37
CA ARG A 273 -16.16 17.32 -20.66
C ARG A 273 -16.01 17.58 -22.17
N GLU A 274 -15.66 16.57 -22.95
CA GLU A 274 -15.56 16.68 -24.41
C GLU A 274 -16.91 17.05 -25.05
N LYS A 275 -18.03 16.50 -24.54
CA LYS A 275 -19.37 16.85 -25.01
C LYS A 275 -19.75 18.29 -24.67
N THR A 276 -19.46 18.75 -23.46
CA THR A 276 -19.74 20.13 -23.05
C THR A 276 -18.91 21.14 -23.86
N GLN A 277 -17.64 20.84 -24.13
CA GLN A 277 -16.79 21.67 -25.00
C GLN A 277 -17.23 21.67 -26.47
N SER A 278 -17.63 20.52 -27.02
CA SER A 278 -18.10 20.42 -28.42
C SER A 278 -19.51 20.96 -28.64
N SER A 279 -20.34 21.03 -27.58
CA SER A 279 -21.71 21.56 -27.65
C SER A 279 -21.78 23.09 -27.55
N GLY A 280 -20.66 23.79 -27.34
CA GLY A 280 -20.59 25.24 -27.46
C GLY A 280 -21.62 25.99 -26.61
N VAL A 281 -21.73 25.70 -25.32
CA VAL A 281 -22.49 26.56 -24.41
C VAL A 281 -21.65 27.80 -24.14
N ILE A 282 -21.81 28.79 -25.02
CA ILE A 282 -21.64 30.19 -24.66
C ILE A 282 -22.82 30.51 -23.73
N GLU A 283 -22.55 30.64 -22.44
CA GLU A 283 -23.24 31.61 -21.58
C GLU A 283 -22.19 32.45 -20.84
#